data_AF-A0A353P8D4-F1
#
_entry.id   AF-A0A353P8D4-F1
#
_cell.length_a   1.000
_cell.length_b   1.000
_cell.length_c   1.000
_cell.angle_alpha   90.00
_cell.angle_beta   90.00
_cell.angle_gamma   90.00
#
_symmetry.space_group_name_H-M   'P 1'
#
loop_
_entity.id
_entity.type
_entity.pdbx_description
1 polymer ?
#
loop_
_entity_poly.entity_id
_entity_poly.type
_entity_poly.pdbx_seq_one_letter_code
_entity_poly.pdbx_strand_id
1 'polypeptide(L)'
;MAADVDHGSARSFIKGADVEFSCDIEITANAEQIFPWLEEPERMQRWVHGLEHSEYLSPEAPVDIGTRFRQRMREMGRTVTYEG
;
A
#
# COMPACT_ATOMS: atom_id res chain seq x y z
N MET A 1 -4.19 15.78 -18.23
CA MET A 1 -3.25 14.68 -18.57
C MET A 1 -3.65 13.50 -17.72
N ALA A 2 -4.23 12.48 -18.33
CA ALA A 2 -4.64 11.26 -17.66
C ALA A 2 -3.42 10.33 -17.60
N ALA A 3 -2.99 9.95 -16.40
CA ALA A 3 -2.01 8.89 -16.23
C ALA A 3 -2.74 7.57 -16.47
N ASP A 4 -2.33 6.85 -17.50
CA ASP A 4 -2.73 5.47 -17.75
C ASP A 4 -2.10 4.62 -16.65
N VAL A 5 -2.91 4.14 -15.71
CA VAL A 5 -2.48 3.20 -14.68
C VAL A 5 -2.89 1.82 -15.18
N ASP A 6 -1.91 1.07 -15.68
CA ASP A 6 -2.09 -0.32 -16.10
C ASP A 6 -2.58 -1.16 -14.90
N HIS A 7 -3.78 -1.72 -15.04
CA HIS A 7 -4.40 -2.54 -14.01
C HIS A 7 -3.84 -3.95 -14.12
N GLY A 8 -2.72 -4.19 -13.43
CA GLY A 8 -2.19 -5.53 -13.21
C GLY A 8 -3.26 -6.45 -12.62
N SER A 9 -3.77 -7.36 -13.46
CA SER A 9 -4.69 -8.42 -13.07
C SER A 9 -3.89 -9.58 -12.48
N ALA A 10 -4.07 -9.86 -11.20
CA ALA A 10 -3.68 -11.14 -10.62
C ALA A 10 -4.68 -11.57 -9.54
N ARG A 11 -5.57 -12.50 -9.91
CA ARG A 11 -6.32 -13.33 -8.96
C ARG A 11 -5.97 -14.80 -9.22
N SER A 12 -5.31 -15.43 -8.26
CA SER A 12 -5.65 -16.76 -7.71
C SER A 12 -4.51 -17.24 -6.81
N PHE A 13 -4.76 -17.33 -5.51
CA PHE A 13 -3.85 -17.97 -4.57
C PHE A 13 -3.97 -19.50 -4.72
N ILE A 14 -3.09 -20.09 -5.53
CA ILE A 14 -2.84 -21.53 -5.49
C ILE A 14 -1.92 -21.78 -4.29
N LYS A 15 -2.36 -22.64 -3.36
CA LYS A 15 -1.59 -23.04 -2.18
C LYS A 15 -0.26 -23.65 -2.65
N GLY A 16 0.85 -22.92 -2.49
CA GLY A 16 2.21 -23.37 -2.82
C GLY A 16 2.85 -22.76 -4.07
N ALA A 17 2.30 -21.68 -4.64
CA ALA A 17 3.00 -20.91 -5.67
C ALA A 17 3.46 -19.56 -5.08
N ASP A 18 4.77 -19.36 -5.01
CA ASP A 18 5.35 -18.04 -4.73
C ASP A 18 5.13 -17.17 -5.96
N VAL A 19 4.47 -16.04 -5.76
CA VAL A 19 4.23 -15.04 -6.81
C VAL A 19 5.11 -13.84 -6.49
N GLU A 20 6.10 -13.60 -7.34
CA GLU A 20 6.89 -12.37 -7.33
C GLU A 20 6.35 -11.42 -8.41
N PHE A 21 6.07 -10.18 -8.01
CA PHE A 21 5.67 -9.11 -8.90
C PHE A 21 6.57 -7.91 -8.65
N SER A 22 7.07 -7.30 -9.72
CA SER A 22 7.88 -6.09 -9.66
C SER A 22 7.29 -5.04 -10.60
N CYS A 23 7.24 -3.79 -10.14
CA CYS A 23 6.83 -2.64 -10.92
C CYS A 23 7.75 -1.45 -10.67
N ASP A 24 8.13 -0.76 -11.73
CA ASP A 24 8.90 0.47 -11.68
C ASP A 24 7.98 1.65 -12.03
N ILE A 25 8.03 2.70 -11.21
CA ILE A 25 7.27 3.95 -11.42
C ILE A 25 8.24 5.11 -11.39
N GLU A 26 8.39 5.80 -12.52
CA GLU A 26 9.19 7.02 -12.61
C GLU A 26 8.36 8.24 -12.19
N ILE A 27 8.85 8.99 -11.20
CA ILE A 27 8.19 10.21 -10.69
C ILE A 27 9.15 11.39 -10.83
N THR A 28 8.71 12.44 -11.54
CA THR A 28 9.50 13.68 -11.69
C THR A 28 9.35 14.58 -10.47
N ALA A 29 9.96 14.19 -9.36
CA ALA A 29 10.02 14.95 -8.11
C ALA A 29 11.25 14.57 -7.28
N ASN A 30 11.61 15.39 -6.31
CA ASN A 30 12.67 15.03 -5.36
C ASN A 30 12.16 13.97 -4.38
N ALA A 31 13.03 13.06 -3.95
CA ALA A 31 12.67 11.95 -3.08
C ALA A 31 12.03 12.41 -1.75
N GLU A 32 12.53 13.51 -1.17
CA GLU A 32 11.97 14.14 0.04
C GLU A 32 10.50 14.53 -0.08
N GLN A 33 10.03 14.80 -1.31
CA GLN A 33 8.64 15.14 -1.58
C GLN A 33 7.75 13.89 -1.71
N ILE A 34 8.36 12.72 -1.96
CA ILE A 34 7.68 11.46 -2.25
C ILE A 34 7.54 10.58 -1.01
N PHE A 35 8.61 10.42 -0.20
CA PHE A 35 8.57 9.54 0.98
C PHE A 35 7.39 9.80 1.93
N PRO A 36 6.98 11.06 2.21
CA PRO A 36 5.77 11.31 3.00
C PRO A 36 4.50 10.69 2.44
N TRP A 37 4.37 10.50 1.13
CA TRP A 37 3.22 9.83 0.51
C TRP A 37 3.23 8.31 0.70
N LEU A 38 4.38 7.73 1.04
CA LEU A 38 4.56 6.30 1.32
C LEU A 38 4.44 5.97 2.81
N GLU A 39 4.78 6.93 3.68
CA GLU A 39 4.89 6.72 5.14
C GLU A 39 3.70 7.28 5.93
N GLU A 40 3.10 8.38 5.49
CA GLU A 40 2.00 9.02 6.24
C GLU A 40 0.65 8.37 5.89
N PRO A 41 -0.05 7.75 6.85
CA PRO A 41 -1.31 7.04 6.60
C PRO A 41 -2.38 7.88 5.89
N GLU A 42 -2.47 9.19 6.21
CA GLU A 42 -3.45 10.09 5.59
C GLU A 42 -3.11 10.42 4.14
N ARG A 43 -1.82 10.40 3.76
CA ARG A 43 -1.41 10.61 2.37
C ARG A 43 -1.55 9.34 1.55
N MET A 44 -1.21 8.19 2.13
CA MET A 44 -1.36 6.89 1.47
C MET A 44 -2.79 6.66 0.98
N GLN A 45 -3.79 6.94 1.81
CA GLN A 45 -5.22 6.80 1.47
C GLN A 45 -5.64 7.60 0.22
N ARG A 46 -4.88 8.62 -0.17
CA ARG A 46 -5.21 9.45 -1.33
C ARG A 46 -4.81 8.82 -2.66
N TRP A 47 -3.88 7.86 -2.66
CA TRP A 47 -3.34 7.29 -3.89
C TRP A 47 -3.37 5.75 -3.92
N VAL A 48 -3.36 5.09 -2.76
CA VAL A 48 -3.52 3.63 -2.68
C VAL A 48 -4.99 3.28 -2.90
N HIS A 49 -5.29 2.73 -4.08
CA HIS A 49 -6.65 2.36 -4.44
C HIS A 49 -7.23 1.34 -3.45
N GLY A 50 -8.44 1.60 -2.97
CA GLY A 50 -9.14 0.72 -2.05
C GLY A 50 -8.70 0.82 -0.59
N LEU A 51 -7.65 1.54 -0.23
CA LEU A 51 -7.26 1.71 1.18
C LEU A 51 -8.29 2.56 1.93
N GLU A 52 -9.01 1.96 2.89
CA GLU A 52 -10.01 2.66 3.71
C GLU A 52 -9.42 3.18 5.01
N HIS A 53 -8.43 2.47 5.57
CA HIS A 53 -7.79 2.84 6.83
C HIS A 53 -6.41 2.18 6.96
N SER A 54 -5.48 2.88 7.60
CA SER A 54 -4.16 2.36 7.99
C SER A 54 -3.81 2.88 9.37
N GLU A 55 -3.42 2.00 10.27
CA GLU A 55 -3.00 2.34 11.64
C GLU A 55 -1.74 1.55 12.02
N TYR A 56 -0.84 2.17 12.77
CA TYR A 56 0.24 1.47 13.44
C TYR A 56 -0.30 0.86 14.74
N LEU A 57 0.01 -0.42 14.97
CA LEU A 57 -0.42 -1.15 16.16
C LEU A 57 0.54 -0.95 17.34
N SER A 58 1.74 -0.44 17.08
CA SER A 58 2.70 -0.06 18.11
C SER A 58 2.51 1.42 18.47
N PRO A 59 2.17 1.75 19.73
CA PRO A 59 1.94 3.13 20.17
C PRO A 59 3.25 3.90 20.43
N GLU A 60 4.40 3.24 20.34
CA GLU A 60 5.71 3.83 20.63
C GLU A 60 6.29 4.45 19.36
N ALA A 61 6.38 5.78 19.34
CA ALA A 61 7.16 6.50 18.35
C ALA A 61 8.66 6.44 18.74
N PRO A 62 9.60 6.29 17.79
CA PRO A 62 9.41 6.35 16.33
C PRO A 62 8.97 5.02 15.69
N VAL A 63 8.29 5.11 14.54
CA VAL A 63 8.06 3.97 13.64
C VAL A 63 9.40 3.51 13.09
N ASP A 64 9.75 2.24 13.32
CA ASP A 64 11.00 1.63 12.89
C ASP A 64 10.78 0.19 12.36
N ILE A 65 11.83 -0.44 11.85
CA ILE A 65 11.85 -1.82 11.38
C ILE A 65 11.23 -2.75 12.43
N GLY A 66 10.25 -3.54 12.01
CA GLY A 66 9.51 -4.46 12.89
C GLY A 66 8.26 -3.86 13.53
N THR A 67 7.96 -2.58 13.26
CA THR A 67 6.68 -1.97 13.65
C THR A 67 5.53 -2.65 12.95
N ARG A 68 4.52 -3.05 13.74
CA ARG A 68 3.32 -3.70 13.21
C ARG A 68 2.28 -2.69 12.77
N PHE A 69 1.55 -3.01 11.73
CA PHE A 69 0.46 -2.18 11.23
C PHE A 69 -0.79 -3.01 10.92
N ARG A 70 -1.92 -2.32 10.87
CA ARG A 70 -3.18 -2.87 10.37
C ARG A 70 -3.75 -1.98 9.29
N GLN A 71 -4.13 -2.60 8.18
CA GLN A 71 -4.77 -1.92 7.05
C GLN A 71 -6.13 -2.53 6.76
N ARG A 72 -7.12 -1.69 6.48
CA ARG A 72 -8.42 -2.10 5.93
C ARG A 72 -8.50 -1.67 4.48
N MET A 73 -8.72 -2.63 3.59
CA MET A 73 -8.81 -2.39 2.16
C MET A 73 -10.16 -2.86 1.61
N ARG A 74 -10.72 -2.08 0.69
CA ARG A 74 -11.88 -2.43 -0.12
C ARG A 74 -11.42 -2.99 -1.45
N GLU A 75 -11.63 -4.28 -1.64
CA GLU A 75 -11.27 -5.00 -2.85
C GLU A 75 -12.48 -5.78 -3.37
N MET A 76 -12.81 -5.59 -4.64
CA MET A 76 -13.83 -6.39 -5.33
C MET A 76 -15.19 -6.39 -4.59
N GLY A 77 -15.55 -5.24 -3.99
CA GLY A 77 -16.78 -5.04 -3.23
C GLY A 77 -16.78 -5.60 -1.79
N ARG A 78 -15.63 -6.06 -1.28
CA ARG A 78 -15.48 -6.58 0.09
C ARG A 78 -14.43 -5.79 0.85
N THR A 79 -14.58 -5.70 2.17
CA THR A 79 -13.53 -5.17 3.05
C THR A 79 -12.69 -6.34 3.56
N VAL A 80 -11.37 -6.22 3.41
CA VAL A 80 -10.35 -7.16 3.87
C VAL A 80 -9.42 -6.42 4.84
N THR A 81 -9.00 -7.10 5.90
CA THR A 81 -8.03 -6.57 6.86
C THR A 81 -6.69 -7.28 6.68
N TYR A 82 -5.63 -6.50 6.53
CA TYR A 82 -4.25 -6.96 6.48
C TYR A 82 -3.51 -6.55 7.74
N GLU A 83 -2.63 -7.42 8.23
CA GLU A 83 -1.66 -7.11 9.28
C GLU A 83 -0.26 -7.43 8.76
N GLY A 84 0.69 -6.54 9.05
CA GLY A 84 2.11 -6.69 8.74
C GLY A 84 2.98 -6.32 9.93
#